data_AF-A0A536HGM9-F1
#
_entry.id   AF-A0A536HGM9-F1
#
_cell.length_a   1.000
_cell.length_b   1.000
_cell.length_c   1.000
_cell.angle_alpha   90.00
_cell.angle_beta   90.00
_cell.angle_gamma   90.00
#
_symmetry.space_group_name_H-M   'P 1'
#
loop_
_entity.id
_entity.type
_entity.pdbx_description
1 polymer ?
#
loop_
_entity_poly.entity_id
_entity_poly.type
_entity_poly.pdbx_seq_one_letter_code
_entity_poly.pdbx_strand_id
1 'polypeptide(L)'
;MVLEEYAVAEMLEFMSFTGFSALAAQEERSFMRLGERITGESVNIWDDGLDPSGVPTSFDFEGVPKQKVQLITQGVASGLVYDMETAQRAGRQSTGHGLPAPNTEGPFAVNLFMAPGGTPKADLISDIKRGIWV
;
A
#
# COMPACT_ATOMS: atom_id res chain seq x y z
N MET A 1 -14.50 14.01 -11.21
CA MET A 1 -14.64 12.54 -11.29
C MET A 1 -14.71 12.04 -9.86
N VAL A 2 -15.61 11.11 -9.57
CA VAL A 2 -15.71 10.44 -8.27
C VAL A 2 -15.43 8.97 -8.52
N LEU A 3 -14.56 8.40 -7.70
CA LEU A 3 -14.21 6.98 -7.74
C LEU A 3 -14.88 6.28 -6.56
N GLU A 4 -15.61 5.23 -6.85
CA GLU A 4 -16.20 4.33 -5.87
C GLU A 4 -15.14 3.50 -5.15
N GLU A 5 -15.54 2.90 -4.04
CA GLU A 5 -14.62 2.14 -3.19
C GLU A 5 -13.92 1.01 -3.96
N TYR A 6 -14.61 0.35 -4.90
CA TYR A 6 -14.02 -0.68 -5.76
C TYR A 6 -13.01 -0.15 -6.78
N ALA A 7 -13.28 1.01 -7.39
CA ALA A 7 -12.34 1.64 -8.31
C ALA A 7 -11.07 2.11 -7.58
N VAL A 8 -11.23 2.61 -6.35
CA VAL A 8 -10.11 2.95 -5.48
C VAL A 8 -9.33 1.70 -5.07
N ALA A 9 -10.01 0.60 -4.75
CA ALA A 9 -9.36 -0.66 -4.39
C ALA A 9 -8.45 -1.18 -5.53
N GLU A 10 -8.94 -1.18 -6.77
CA GLU A 10 -8.12 -1.55 -7.94
C GLU A 10 -6.92 -0.60 -8.10
N MET A 11 -7.10 0.70 -7.88
CA MET A 11 -6.00 1.66 -7.85
C MET A 11 -4.95 1.32 -6.78
N LEU A 12 -5.37 0.92 -5.58
CA LEU A 12 -4.46 0.50 -4.51
C LEU A 12 -3.69 -0.76 -4.88
N GLU A 13 -4.32 -1.73 -5.55
CA GLU A 13 -3.64 -2.93 -6.05
C GLU A 13 -2.54 -2.57 -7.05
N PHE A 14 -2.81 -1.68 -8.01
CA PHE A 14 -1.79 -1.20 -8.94
C PHE A 14 -0.67 -0.42 -8.24
N MET A 15 -0.99 0.39 -7.23
CA MET A 15 0.00 1.09 -6.42
C MET A 15 0.90 0.12 -5.66
N SER A 16 0.34 -0.97 -5.12
CA SER A 16 1.12 -2.03 -4.48
C SER A 16 2.08 -2.71 -5.44
N PHE A 17 1.56 -3.09 -6.61
CA PHE A 17 2.34 -3.76 -7.65
C PHE A 17 3.52 -2.92 -8.13
N THR A 18 3.35 -1.60 -8.22
CA THR A 18 4.36 -0.72 -8.80
C THR A 18 5.25 -0.02 -7.79
N GLY A 19 4.78 0.21 -6.56
CA GLY A 19 5.40 1.16 -5.64
C GLY A 19 5.86 0.59 -4.31
N PHE A 20 5.02 -0.17 -3.62
CA PHE A 20 5.23 -0.44 -2.19
C PHE A 20 6.30 -1.48 -1.88
N SER A 21 6.80 -2.20 -2.89
CA SER A 21 7.84 -3.22 -2.75
C SER A 21 9.24 -2.64 -2.51
N ALA A 22 9.95 -3.18 -1.53
CA ALA A 22 11.38 -2.89 -1.33
C ALA A 22 12.25 -3.30 -2.51
N LEU A 23 11.93 -4.40 -3.22
CA LEU A 23 12.69 -4.80 -4.40
C LEU A 23 12.54 -3.75 -5.50
N ALA A 24 11.31 -3.32 -5.79
CA ALA A 24 11.05 -2.27 -6.78
C ALA A 24 11.77 -0.96 -6.44
N ALA A 25 11.88 -0.60 -5.16
CA ALA A 25 12.64 0.58 -4.74
C ALA A 25 14.15 0.40 -4.91
N GLN A 26 14.70 -0.76 -4.53
CA GLN A 26 16.13 -1.08 -4.69
C GLN A 26 16.57 -1.12 -6.16
N GLU A 27 15.65 -1.47 -7.06
CA GLU A 27 15.86 -1.50 -8.51
C GLU A 27 15.45 -0.20 -9.22
N GLU A 28 15.13 0.86 -8.47
CA GLU A 28 14.74 2.18 -8.99
C GLU A 28 13.49 2.16 -9.91
N ARG A 29 12.62 1.15 -9.74
CA ARG A 29 11.33 1.02 -10.46
C ARG A 29 10.15 1.64 -9.70
N SER A 30 10.28 1.79 -8.39
CA SER A 30 9.21 2.30 -7.52
C SER A 30 9.01 3.81 -7.62
N PHE A 31 7.76 4.26 -7.52
CA PHE A 31 7.42 5.69 -7.37
C PHE A 31 7.66 6.23 -5.94
N MET A 32 7.98 5.36 -4.97
CA MET A 32 8.08 5.70 -3.55
C MET A 32 9.37 6.47 -3.23
N ARG A 33 9.31 7.80 -3.39
CA ARG A 33 10.36 8.73 -2.95
C ARG A 33 10.24 8.97 -1.44
N LEU A 34 10.85 8.08 -0.65
CA LEU A 34 10.73 8.09 0.81
C LEU A 34 11.07 9.47 1.42
N GLY A 35 10.19 9.97 2.28
CA GLY A 35 10.29 11.29 2.91
C GLY A 35 9.69 12.43 2.08
N GLU A 36 9.30 12.20 0.83
CA GLU A 36 8.66 13.21 -0.01
C GLU A 36 7.13 13.06 -0.06
N ARG A 37 6.45 14.19 -0.29
CA ARG A 37 5.02 14.20 -0.60
C ARG A 37 4.80 13.70 -2.03
N ILE A 38 4.09 12.58 -2.17
CA ILE A 38 3.81 11.93 -3.46
C ILE A 38 2.31 11.90 -3.82
N THR A 39 1.43 12.17 -2.85
CA THR A 39 -0.03 12.30 -3.06
C THR A 39 -0.58 13.50 -2.28
N GLY A 40 -1.91 13.72 -2.34
CA GLY A 40 -2.58 14.72 -1.52
C GLY A 40 -2.50 14.41 -0.01
N GLU A 41 -2.56 15.45 0.82
CA GLU A 41 -2.39 15.37 2.28
C GLU A 41 -3.43 14.50 3.00
N SER A 42 -4.61 14.33 2.40
CA SER A 42 -5.67 13.48 2.94
C SER A 42 -5.43 11.98 2.73
N VAL A 43 -4.46 11.60 1.88
CA VAL A 43 -4.20 10.20 1.54
C VAL A 43 -3.33 9.56 2.61
N ASN A 44 -3.85 8.52 3.24
CA ASN A 44 -3.14 7.68 4.19
C ASN A 44 -3.39 6.22 3.82
N ILE A 45 -2.33 5.47 3.55
CA ILE A 45 -2.38 4.08 3.06
C ILE A 45 -1.42 3.24 3.91
N TRP A 46 -1.88 2.08 4.36
CA TRP A 46 -1.08 1.12 5.11
C TRP A 46 -1.42 -0.31 4.71
N ASP A 47 -0.48 -1.22 4.96
CA ASP A 47 -0.73 -2.66 4.95
C ASP A 47 -0.85 -3.15 6.40
N ASP A 48 -1.89 -3.93 6.71
CA ASP A 48 -2.05 -4.57 8.02
C ASP A 48 -2.73 -5.93 7.91
N GLY A 49 -1.92 -6.98 7.74
CA GLY A 49 -2.40 -8.35 7.76
C GLY A 49 -2.89 -8.86 9.12
N LEU A 50 -2.79 -8.08 10.20
CA LEU A 50 -3.29 -8.45 11.53
C LEU A 50 -4.65 -7.81 11.84
N ASP A 51 -5.14 -6.89 11.00
CA ASP A 51 -6.41 -6.21 11.22
C ASP A 51 -7.61 -7.14 10.90
N PRO A 52 -8.48 -7.43 11.89
CA PRO A 52 -9.62 -8.32 11.72
C PRO A 52 -10.72 -7.79 10.79
N SER A 53 -10.68 -6.50 10.43
CA SER A 53 -11.62 -5.91 9.46
C SER A 53 -11.25 -6.19 8.00
N GLY A 54 -10.01 -6.63 7.73
CA GLY A 54 -9.55 -7.02 6.40
C GLY A 54 -9.60 -8.52 6.17
N VAL A 55 -8.54 -9.06 5.54
CA VAL A 55 -8.32 -10.50 5.35
C VAL A 55 -7.09 -10.93 6.15
N PRO A 56 -7.25 -11.30 7.44
CA PRO A 56 -6.13 -11.55 8.32
C PRO A 56 -5.19 -12.64 7.79
N THR A 57 -3.90 -12.34 7.81
CA THR A 57 -2.82 -13.24 7.42
C THR A 57 -1.71 -13.10 8.46
N SER A 58 -1.53 -14.09 9.32
CA SER A 58 -0.64 -13.95 10.49
C SER A 58 0.85 -14.01 10.16
N PHE A 59 1.23 -14.72 9.09
CA PHE A 59 2.61 -14.91 8.65
C PHE A 59 2.65 -14.96 7.12
N ASP A 60 3.79 -14.59 6.56
CA ASP A 60 4.04 -14.69 5.13
C ASP A 60 4.52 -16.08 4.70
N PHE A 61 4.87 -16.23 3.42
CA PHE A 61 5.31 -17.52 2.87
C PHE A 61 6.75 -17.90 3.22
N GLU A 62 7.47 -17.05 3.97
CA GLU A 62 8.79 -17.30 4.54
C GLU A 62 8.71 -17.65 6.04
N GLY A 63 7.49 -17.67 6.60
CA GLY A 63 7.23 -17.91 8.02
C GLY A 63 7.47 -16.69 8.92
N VAL A 64 7.57 -15.49 8.34
CA VAL A 64 7.76 -14.25 9.10
C VAL A 64 6.40 -13.69 9.53
N PRO A 65 6.19 -13.37 10.82
CA PRO A 65 4.98 -12.70 11.28
C PRO A 65 4.75 -11.38 10.55
N LYS A 66 3.53 -11.13 10.08
CA LYS A 66 3.19 -9.87 9.40
C LYS A 66 3.30 -8.69 10.36
N GLN A 67 3.79 -7.57 9.84
CA GLN A 67 3.84 -6.30 10.54
C GLN A 67 2.96 -5.28 9.82
N LYS A 68 2.32 -4.41 10.59
CA LYS A 68 1.67 -3.22 10.02
C LYS A 68 2.72 -2.29 9.42
N VAL A 69 2.55 -1.90 8.17
CA VAL A 69 3.47 -0.99 7.46
C VAL A 69 2.71 0.26 7.01
N GLN A 70 3.14 1.42 7.51
CA GLN A 70 2.67 2.72 7.01
C GLN A 70 3.35 3.01 5.68
N LEU A 71 2.59 2.99 4.59
CA LEU A 71 3.12 3.18 3.24
C LEU A 71 3.10 4.65 2.86
N ILE A 72 1.94 5.30 3.02
CA ILE A 72 1.76 6.72 2.80
C ILE A 72 1.10 7.33 4.04
N THR A 73 1.74 8.34 4.63
CA THR A 73 1.21 9.08 5.80
C THR A 73 1.04 10.54 5.43
N GLN A 74 -0.20 11.04 5.49
CA GLN A 74 -0.56 12.40 5.09
C GLN A 74 0.03 12.79 3.73
N GLY A 75 -0.02 11.88 2.76
CA GLY A 75 0.54 12.03 1.42
C GLY A 75 2.05 11.90 1.28
N VAL A 76 2.79 11.63 2.37
CA VAL A 76 4.24 11.42 2.37
C VAL A 76 4.57 9.93 2.27
N ALA A 77 5.46 9.56 1.35
CA ALA A 77 5.97 8.20 1.22
C ALA A 77 6.78 7.84 2.48
N SER A 78 6.24 6.93 3.30
CA SER A 78 6.71 6.68 4.67
C SER A 78 7.44 5.35 4.84
N GLY A 79 7.09 4.36 4.03
CA GLY A 79 7.61 3.00 4.18
C GLY A 79 7.44 2.14 2.94
N LEU A 80 8.05 0.97 3.00
CA LEU A 80 8.01 -0.09 1.99
C LEU A 80 7.81 -1.42 2.71
N VAL A 81 7.27 -2.40 2.01
CA VAL A 81 7.24 -3.78 2.49
C VAL A 81 8.53 -4.51 2.10
N TYR A 82 8.99 -5.38 3.00
CA TYR A 82 10.22 -6.16 2.90
C TYR A 82 9.95 -7.65 3.14
N ASP A 83 10.62 -8.49 2.35
CA ASP A 83 10.86 -9.92 2.58
C ASP A 83 12.23 -10.12 3.25
N MET A 84 12.65 -11.36 3.51
CA MET A 84 13.95 -11.62 4.14
C MET A 84 15.13 -11.07 3.31
N GLU A 85 15.13 -11.29 2.00
CA GLU A 85 16.25 -10.93 1.13
C GLU A 85 16.42 -9.40 1.01
N THR A 86 15.34 -8.71 0.66
CA THR A 86 15.35 -7.25 0.50
C THR A 86 15.57 -6.53 1.83
N ALA A 87 15.08 -7.08 2.94
CA ALA A 87 15.39 -6.57 4.28
C ALA A 87 16.88 -6.68 4.58
N GLN A 88 17.50 -7.83 4.31
CA GLN A 88 18.93 -8.05 4.53
C GLN A 88 19.78 -7.06 3.73
N ARG A 89 19.47 -6.85 2.44
CA ARG A 89 20.16 -5.88 1.57
C ARG A 89 20.07 -4.45 2.13
N ALA A 90 18.96 -4.11 2.77
CA ALA A 90 18.72 -2.78 3.36
C ALA A 90 19.20 -2.65 4.82
N GLY A 91 19.78 -3.69 5.42
CA GLY A 91 20.14 -3.69 6.86
C GLY A 91 18.92 -3.56 7.78
N ARG A 92 17.76 -4.08 7.35
CA ARG A 92 16.47 -4.02 8.05
C ARG A 92 15.98 -5.43 8.41
N GLN A 93 14.86 -5.49 9.12
CA GLN A 93 14.12 -6.74 9.36
C GLN A 93 13.01 -6.90 8.33
N SER A 94 12.65 -8.15 8.01
CA SER A 94 11.49 -8.46 7.17
C SER A 94 10.22 -7.96 7.86
N THR A 95 9.27 -7.51 7.04
CA THR A 95 7.95 -7.04 7.49
C THR A 95 6.87 -8.11 7.37
N GLY A 96 7.22 -9.33 6.96
CA GLY A 96 6.25 -10.39 6.71
C GLY A 96 5.48 -10.20 5.40
N HIS A 97 6.18 -9.92 4.31
CA HIS A 97 5.59 -9.70 2.98
C HIS A 97 6.23 -10.53 1.87
N GLY A 98 6.98 -11.59 2.22
CA GLY A 98 7.52 -12.55 1.26
C GLY A 98 6.42 -13.36 0.58
N LEU A 99 6.54 -13.54 -0.74
CA LEU A 99 5.64 -14.34 -1.57
C LEU A 99 6.11 -15.80 -1.70
N PRO A 100 5.25 -16.74 -2.13
CA PRO A 100 5.63 -18.14 -2.30
C PRO A 100 6.84 -18.30 -3.23
N ALA A 101 7.77 -19.19 -2.88
CA ALA A 101 8.90 -19.52 -3.74
C ALA A 101 8.46 -20.36 -4.96
N PRO A 102 9.09 -20.17 -6.14
CA PRO A 102 10.10 -19.16 -6.44
C PRO A 102 9.48 -17.75 -6.55
N ASN A 103 10.10 -16.76 -5.90
CA ASN A 103 9.65 -15.37 -5.92
C ASN A 103 10.66 -14.48 -6.64
N THR A 104 10.33 -14.01 -7.84
CA THR A 104 11.14 -13.05 -8.61
C THR A 104 10.61 -11.62 -8.54
N GLU A 105 9.39 -11.43 -8.02
CA GLU A 105 8.72 -10.12 -7.94
C GLU A 105 9.08 -9.35 -6.66
N GLY A 106 9.58 -10.06 -5.64
CA GLY A 106 9.94 -9.49 -4.34
C GLY A 106 8.74 -9.41 -3.39
N PRO A 107 8.81 -8.57 -2.34
CA PRO A 107 7.75 -8.48 -1.35
C PRO A 107 6.54 -7.71 -1.87
N PHE A 108 5.35 -8.03 -1.35
CA PHE A 108 4.09 -7.44 -1.80
C PHE A 108 3.15 -7.05 -0.65
N ALA A 109 2.57 -5.85 -0.71
CA ALA A 109 1.54 -5.41 0.22
C ALA A 109 0.18 -5.96 -0.26
N VAL A 110 -0.39 -6.90 0.50
CA VAL A 110 -1.59 -7.69 0.15
C VAL A 110 -2.78 -7.38 1.05
N ASN A 111 -2.57 -6.67 2.16
CA ASN A 111 -3.59 -6.35 3.17
C ASN A 111 -3.74 -4.83 3.29
N LEU A 112 -4.01 -4.18 2.15
CA LEU A 112 -4.04 -2.73 2.05
C LEU A 112 -5.31 -2.12 2.62
N PHE A 113 -5.13 -0.95 3.23
CA PHE A 113 -6.18 -0.09 3.72
C PHE A 113 -5.90 1.35 3.34
N MET A 114 -6.96 2.13 3.18
CA MET A 114 -6.90 3.57 3.02
C MET A 114 -7.80 4.24 4.06
N ALA A 115 -7.32 5.32 4.68
CA ALA A 115 -8.12 6.05 5.67
C ALA A 115 -9.34 6.71 5.00
N PRO A 116 -10.51 6.72 5.67
CA PRO A 116 -11.64 7.49 5.20
C PRO A 116 -11.37 9.00 5.28
N GLY A 117 -11.97 9.76 4.36
CA GLY A 117 -12.08 11.21 4.46
C GLY A 117 -13.22 11.64 5.38
N GLY A 118 -13.37 12.96 5.57
CA GLY A 118 -14.46 13.55 6.36
C GLY A 118 -15.71 13.91 5.56
N THR A 119 -15.64 13.88 4.22
CA THR A 119 -16.75 14.29 3.34
C THR A 119 -17.74 13.13 3.15
N PRO A 120 -19.03 13.31 3.46
CA PRO A 120 -20.05 12.32 3.17
C PRO A 120 -20.14 12.00 1.67
N LYS A 121 -20.42 10.73 1.33
CA LYS A 121 -20.52 10.28 -0.08
C LYS A 121 -21.53 11.08 -0.90
N ALA A 122 -22.66 11.44 -0.31
CA ALA A 122 -23.69 12.27 -0.95
C ALA A 122 -23.18 13.67 -1.32
N ASP A 123 -22.21 14.18 -0.56
CA ASP A 123 -21.64 15.51 -0.76
C ASP A 123 -20.47 15.50 -1.76
N LEU A 124 -19.89 14.33 -2.07
CA LEU A 124 -18.82 14.20 -3.08
C LEU A 124 -19.29 14.58 -4.49
N ILE A 125 -20.59 14.48 -4.75
CA ILE A 125 -21.20 14.67 -6.07
C ILE A 125 -22.01 15.95 -6.19
N SER A 126 -22.36 16.59 -5.07
CA SER A 126 -23.35 17.67 -5.00
C SER A 126 -22.98 18.87 -5.88
N ASP A 127 -21.68 19.21 -5.93
CA ASP A 127 -21.16 20.35 -6.68
C ASP A 127 -20.64 19.99 -8.09
N ILE A 128 -20.74 18.72 -8.51
CA ILE A 128 -20.26 18.27 -9.83
C ILE A 128 -21.28 18.59 -10.92
N LYS A 129 -21.07 19.70 -11.64
CA LYS A 129 -21.91 20.09 -12.79
C LYS A 129 -21.79 19.15 -13.99
N ARG A 130 -20.61 18.58 -14.21
CA ARG A 130 -20.31 17.57 -15.23
C ARG A 130 -19.10 16.75 -14.79
N GLY A 131 -19.23 15.44 -14.73
CA GLY A 131 -18.15 14.55 -14.31
C GLY A 131 -18.42 13.09 -14.66
N ILE A 132 -17.45 12.24 -14.37
CA ILE A 132 -17.56 10.78 -14.47
C ILE A 132 -17.63 10.22 -13.05
N TRP A 133 -18.57 9.31 -12.84
CA TRP A 133 -18.66 8.47 -11.66
C TRP A 133 -18.23 7.07 -12.11
N VAL A 134 -17.16 6.56 -11.51
CA VAL A 134 -16.61 5.23 -11.79
C VAL A 134 -16.73 4.39 -10.54
#